data_AF-A0A2P6Q9P2-F1
#
_entry.id   AF-A0A2P6Q9P2-F1
#
_cell.length_a   1.000
_cell.length_b   1.000
_cell.length_c   1.000
_cell.angle_alpha   90.00
_cell.angle_beta   90.00
_cell.angle_gamma   90.00
#
_symmetry.space_group_name_H-M   'P 1'
#
loop_
_entity.id
_entity.type
_entity.pdbx_description
1 polymer ?
#
loop_
_entity_poly.entity_id
_entity_poly.type
_entity_poly.pdbx_seq_one_letter_code
_entity_poly.pdbx_strand_id
1 'polypeptide(L)' 'MTGSVQDEVPILISGAGHDAMALSHLTKVGMLFVRCRRGLSHSPEEHVLANDVRASGLTILPFIETQL' A
#
# COMPACT_ATOMS: atom_id res chain seq x y z
N MET A 1 5.67 14.92 -12.33
CA MET A 1 6.85 14.59 -11.50
C MET A 1 6.99 13.08 -11.45
N THR A 2 7.78 12.51 -12.35
CA THR A 2 8.21 11.11 -12.28
C THR A 2 9.35 11.04 -11.28
N GLY A 3 9.06 10.64 -10.04
CA GLY A 3 10.11 10.37 -9.06
C GLY A 3 11.01 9.24 -9.55
N SER A 4 12.30 9.31 -9.23
CA SER A 4 13.23 8.21 -9.46
C SER A 4 12.70 6.95 -8.79
N VAL A 5 12.73 5.82 -9.51
CA VAL A 5 12.47 4.50 -8.91
C VAL A 5 13.55 4.27 -7.85
N GLN A 6 13.14 3.97 -6.62
CA GLN A 6 14.05 3.57 -5.56
C GLN A 6 14.37 2.09 -5.76
N ASP A 7 15.65 1.73 -5.76
CA ASP A 7 16.09 0.35 -6.03
C ASP A 7 15.72 -0.63 -4.90
N GLU A 8 15.49 -0.12 -3.68
CA GLU A 8 15.13 -0.93 -2.50
C GLU A 8 13.71 -0.59 -2.01
N VAL A 9 12.91 -1.63 -1.78
CA VAL A 9 11.54 -1.47 -1.26
C VAL A 9 11.62 -1.15 0.24
N PRO A 10 11.15 0.02 0.69
CA PRO A 10 11.23 0.38 2.10
C PRO A 10 10.35 -0.52 2.95
N ILE A 11 10.89 -1.01 4.07
CA ILE A 11 10.10 -1.66 5.12
C ILE A 11 9.38 -0.56 5.90
N LEU A 12 8.06 -0.57 5.86
CA LEU A 12 7.21 0.41 6.55
C LEU A 12 6.40 -0.27 7.66
N ILE A 13 6.42 0.33 8.85
CA ILE A 13 5.53 -0.06 9.94
C ILE A 13 4.21 0.68 9.80
N SER A 14 3.11 -0.08 9.87
CA SER A 14 1.77 0.51 9.93
C SER A 14 1.46 1.00 11.35
N GLY A 15 1.18 2.30 11.48
CA GLY A 15 0.78 2.89 12.77
C GLY A 15 -0.71 2.73 13.10
N ALA A 16 -1.54 2.30 12.15
CA ALA A 16 -2.98 2.15 12.31
C ALA A 16 -3.42 0.68 12.36
N GLY A 17 -4.57 0.43 13.01
CA GLY A 17 -5.21 -0.88 13.01
C GLY A 17 -5.73 -1.27 11.63
N HIS A 18 -5.48 -2.51 11.22
CA HIS A 18 -5.98 -3.09 9.97
C HIS A 18 -6.42 -4.53 10.19
N ASP A 19 -7.36 -5.03 9.38
CA ASP A 19 -7.83 -6.42 9.47
C ASP A 19 -6.70 -7.44 9.31
N ALA A 20 -5.66 -7.10 8.55
CA ALA A 20 -4.44 -7.89 8.43
C ALA A 20 -3.81 -8.24 9.78
N MET A 21 -3.92 -7.37 10.79
CA MET A 21 -3.43 -7.65 12.14
C MET A 21 -4.19 -8.81 12.80
N ALA A 22 -5.52 -8.83 12.68
CA ALA A 22 -6.33 -9.92 13.20
C ALA A 22 -6.07 -11.22 12.43
N LEU A 23 -5.98 -11.14 11.10
CA LEU A 23 -5.75 -12.28 10.21
C LEU A 23 -4.33 -12.84 10.30
N SER A 24 -3.35 -12.08 10.80
CA SER A 24 -1.94 -12.49 10.87
C SER A 24 -1.71 -13.76 11.70
N HIS A 25 -2.61 -14.08 12.63
CA HIS A 25 -2.55 -15.31 13.41
C HIS A 25 -3.01 -16.56 12.64
N LEU A 26 -3.71 -16.39 11.51
CA LEU A 26 -4.33 -17.47 10.74
C LEU A 26 -3.57 -17.77 9.44
N THR A 27 -2.95 -16.76 8.84
CA THR A 27 -2.27 -16.90 7.55
C THR A 27 -1.17 -15.85 7.37
N LYS A 28 -0.35 -16.03 6.33
CA LYS A 28 0.60 -15.02 5.88
C LYS A 28 -0.17 -13.78 5.40
N VAL A 29 0.22 -12.62 5.89
CA VAL A 29 -0.36 -11.33 5.50
C VAL A 29 0.74 -10.40 5.01
N GLY A 30 0.39 -9.55 4.05
CA GLY A 30 1.22 -8.47 3.56
C GLY A 30 0.34 -7.26 3.27
N MET A 31 0.91 -6.06 3.38
CA MET A 31 0.21 -4.81 3.08
C MET A 31 0.98 -4.03 2.03
N LEU A 32 0.25 -3.48 1.06
CA LEU A 32 0.79 -2.57 0.05
C LEU A 32 0.28 -1.15 0.36
N PHE A 33 1.21 -0.23 0.62
CA PHE A 33 0.89 1.16 0.95
C PHE A 33 0.92 2.07 -0.28
N VAL A 34 0.00 3.02 -0.31
CA VAL A 34 -0.10 4.07 -1.33
C VAL A 34 0.12 5.41 -0.66
N ARG A 35 0.83 6.33 -1.33
CA ARG A 35 1.07 7.68 -0.80
C ARG A 35 -0.25 8.44 -0.69
N CYS A 36 -0.49 9.02 0.48
CA CYS A 36 -1.55 9.99 0.71
C CYS A 36 -0.97 11.39 0.89
N ARG A 37 -1.64 12.41 0.32
CA ARG A 37 -1.23 13.81 0.42
C ARG A 37 -1.09 14.20 1.90
N ARG A 38 0.13 14.58 2.31
CA ARG A 38 0.49 14.96 3.68
C ARG A 38 0.22 13.87 4.74
N GLY A 39 0.00 12.62 4.33
CA GLY A 39 -0.37 11.52 5.24
C GLY A 39 -1.70 11.72 5.97
N LEU A 40 -2.58 12.58 5.45
CA LEU A 40 -3.90 12.82 6.06
C LEU A 40 -4.82 11.62 5.80
N SER A 41 -5.57 11.23 6.83
CA SER A 41 -6.64 10.23 6.71
C SER A 41 -7.80 10.58 7.65
N HIS A 42 -8.99 10.01 7.42
CA HIS A 42 -10.22 10.32 8.15
C HIS A 42 -10.59 11.81 8.10
N SER A 43 -10.30 12.44 6.97
CA SER A 43 -10.56 13.86 6.71
C SER A 43 -11.10 14.04 5.30
N PRO A 44 -11.99 15.01 5.04
CA PRO A 44 -12.40 15.37 3.68
C PRO A 44 -11.24 15.77 2.76
N GLU A 45 -10.08 16.14 3.34
CA GLU A 45 -8.86 16.48 2.59
C GLU A 45 -8.00 15.26 2.23
N GLU A 46 -8.36 14.06 2.69
CA GLU A 46 -7.70 12.81 2.32
C GLU A 46 -7.69 12.65 0.80
N HIS A 47 -6.51 12.38 0.23
CA HIS A 47 -6.35 12.37 -1.22
C HIS A 47 -5.14 11.56 -1.66
N VAL A 48 -5.37 10.69 -2.66
CA VAL A 48 -4.34 9.91 -3.36
C VAL A 48 -4.23 10.35 -4.81
N LEU A 49 -3.05 10.23 -5.41
CA LEU A 49 -2.89 10.51 -6.84
C LEU A 49 -3.34 9.30 -7.66
N ALA A 50 -4.04 9.54 -8.78
CA ALA A 50 -4.45 8.48 -9.70
C ALA A 50 -3.28 7.60 -10.18
N ASN A 51 -2.09 8.19 -10.33
CA ASN A 51 -0.87 7.44 -10.69
C ASN A 51 -0.42 6.49 -9.58
N ASP A 52 -0.56 6.88 -8.31
CA ASP A 52 -0.17 6.02 -7.18
C ASP A 52 -1.14 4.83 -7.04
N VAL A 53 -2.44 5.07 -7.25
CA VAL A 53 -3.46 4.01 -7.30
C VAL A 53 -3.25 3.06 -8.48
N ARG A 54 -2.91 3.60 -9.66
CA ARG A 54 -2.58 2.79 -10.83
C ARG A 54 -1.35 1.93 -10.57
N ALA A 55 -0.29 2.52 -10.01
CA ALA A 55 0.93 1.79 -9.68
C ALA A 55 0.64 0.65 -8.70
N SER A 56 -0.13 0.90 -7.63
CA SER A 56 -0.48 -0.16 -6.68
C SER A 56 -1.29 -1.29 -7.31
N GLY A 57 -2.22 -0.96 -8.21
CA GLY A 57 -2.98 -1.95 -8.97
C GLY A 57 -2.08 -2.84 -9.84
N LEU A 58 -1.14 -2.22 -10.57
CA LEU A 58 -0.18 -2.95 -11.40
C LEU A 58 0.82 -3.77 -10.56
N THR A 59 1.09 -3.38 -9.32
CA THR A 59 1.93 -4.15 -8.40
C THR A 59 1.21 -5.36 -7.81
N ILE A 60 -0.04 -5.20 -7.36
CA ILE A 60 -0.78 -6.28 -6.67
C ILE A 60 -1.32 -7.34 -7.63
N LEU A 61 -1.73 -6.95 -8.85
CA LEU A 61 -2.31 -7.86 -9.84
C LEU A 61 -1.43 -9.10 -10.13
N PRO A 62 -0.15 -8.95 -10.54
CA PRO A 62 0.69 -10.11 -10.81
C PRO A 62 0.96 -10.96 -9.56
N PHE A 63 0.98 -10.36 -8.36
CA PHE A 63 1.11 -11.12 -7.12
C PHE A 63 -0.11 -12.02 -6.89
N ILE A 64 -1.32 -11.50 -7.09
CA ILE A 64 -2.57 -12.27 -7.00
C ILE A 64 -2.61 -13.36 -8.07
N GLU A 65 -2.18 -13.08 -9.30
CA GLU A 65 -2.23 -14.04 -10.40
C GLU A 65 -1.19 -15.17 -10.30
N THR A 66 -0.12 -14.98 -9.53
CA THR A 66 1.01 -15.94 -9.48
C THR A 66 1.25 -16.57 -8.12
N GLN A 67 0.75 -15.99 -7.03
CA GLN A 67 0.98 -16.46 -5.66
C GLN A 67 -0.29 -16.87 -4.89
N LEU A 68 -1.45 -16.82 -5.54
CA LEU A 68 -2.67 -17.52 -5.14
C LEU A 68 -2.94 -18.66 -6.11
#